data_AF-A0AA43AIV5-F1
#
_entry.id   AF-A0AA43AIV5-F1
#
_cell.length_a   1.000
_cell.length_b   1.000
_cell.length_c   1.000
_cell.angle_alpha   90.00
_cell.angle_beta   90.00
_cell.angle_gamma   90.00
#
_symmetry.space_group_name_H-M   'P 1'
#
loop_
_entity.id
_entity.type
_entity.pdbx_description
1 polymer ?
#
loop_
_entity_poly.entity_id
_entity_poly.type
_entity_poly.pdbx_seq_one_letter_code
_entity_poly.pdbx_strand_id
1 'polypeptide(L)'
;MDKILLALSEQMINARDLESLTRPLLEMLASVTGLESTYLTEIDLGQSSQHVLFARNAAGLQIPEGMTVEWSDTLCRRAIDDEIGYTDDVAALWGDSQAASELGIRSYLSSPVRTSTGSLYGTLCGASTEQKPAVAGAQQLIAFFAHLIAEQVEREQLLRQLQQANDELSRLALSDPLTGLPNRRALMLELTRLFSLSERAGHPVLIAFVDLDGFKAINDEHGHEAGDRLLTAMARQLSETLRGGDLLARFGGDEFVAVGMGPFPDADTLDGAVAFRQRLFEHSVLSLPVGDKVIHYPGASVGAVAVMPAEVSVEEALNRADASMYAVKRQRRAAGEGGNPPPSSQVSAPR
;
A
#
# COMPACT_ATOMS: atom_id res chain seq x y z
N MET A 1 30.52 3.83 33.33
CA MET A 1 29.24 4.57 33.22
C MET A 1 29.28 5.53 32.04
N ASP A 2 30.22 6.47 31.96
CA ASP A 2 30.30 7.48 30.89
C ASP A 2 30.42 6.92 29.46
N LYS A 3 31.23 5.88 29.23
CA LYS A 3 31.35 5.26 27.89
C LYS A 3 30.06 4.56 27.42
N ILE A 4 29.30 4.00 28.36
CA ILE A 4 28.03 3.31 28.05
C ILE A 4 26.95 4.37 27.74
N LEU A 5 26.88 5.43 28.53
CA LEU A 5 25.98 6.57 28.30
C LEU A 5 26.24 7.27 26.94
N LEU A 6 27.51 7.46 26.55
CA LEU A 6 27.87 8.03 25.26
C LEU A 6 27.49 7.14 24.07
N ALA A 7 27.80 5.85 24.14
CA ALA A 7 27.44 4.90 23.08
C ALA A 7 25.92 4.77 22.92
N LEU A 8 25.17 4.83 24.02
CA LEU A 8 23.71 4.77 24.01
C LEU A 8 23.08 6.05 23.47
N SER A 9 23.60 7.22 23.83
CA SER A 9 23.17 8.49 23.27
C SER A 9 23.30 8.50 21.73
N GLU A 10 24.43 8.04 21.21
CA GLU A 10 24.65 7.93 19.76
C GLU A 10 23.73 6.90 19.09
N GLN A 11 23.47 5.75 19.72
CA GLN A 11 22.58 4.73 19.18
C GLN A 11 21.10 5.18 19.20
N MET A 12 20.67 5.86 20.26
CA MET A 12 19.31 6.36 20.39
C MET A 12 19.00 7.49 19.41
N ILE A 13 19.94 8.42 19.19
CA ILE A 13 19.78 9.50 18.20
C ILE A 13 19.59 8.93 16.77
N ASN A 14 20.17 7.77 16.49
CA ASN A 14 20.13 7.13 15.18
C ASN A 14 19.06 6.03 15.05
N ALA A 15 18.28 5.75 16.09
CA ALA A 15 17.22 4.77 16.04
C ALA A 15 16.16 5.18 15.01
N ARG A 16 15.79 4.25 14.13
CA ARG A 16 14.84 4.49 13.03
C ARG A 16 13.51 3.78 13.25
N ASP A 17 13.52 2.77 14.12
CA ASP A 17 12.39 1.92 14.43
C ASP A 17 12.41 1.51 15.91
N LEU A 18 11.33 0.89 16.35
CA LEU A 18 11.10 0.47 17.72
C LEU A 18 12.18 -0.51 18.20
N GLU A 19 12.62 -1.41 17.33
CA GLU A 19 13.63 -2.42 17.66
C GLU A 19 15.00 -1.78 17.91
N SER A 20 15.46 -0.94 16.98
CA SER A 20 16.74 -0.24 17.08
C SER A 20 16.81 0.73 18.26
N LEU A 21 15.66 1.25 18.71
CA LEU A 21 15.56 1.99 19.97
C LEU A 21 15.58 1.05 21.18
N THR A 22 14.79 -0.02 21.17
CA THR A 22 14.53 -0.84 22.36
C THR A 22 15.73 -1.70 22.75
N ARG A 23 16.43 -2.31 21.80
CA ARG A 23 17.52 -3.26 22.11
C ARG A 23 18.65 -2.63 22.95
N PRO A 24 19.17 -1.43 22.64
CA PRO A 24 20.15 -0.76 23.49
C PRO A 24 19.62 -0.41 24.89
N LEU A 25 18.35 -0.02 25.01
CA LEU A 25 17.72 0.28 26.30
C LEU A 25 17.63 -0.98 27.18
N LEU A 26 17.28 -2.14 26.59
CA LEU A 26 17.26 -3.42 27.30
C LEU A 26 18.65 -3.81 27.82
N GLU A 27 19.69 -3.63 26.99
CA GLU A 27 21.07 -3.89 27.39
C GLU A 27 21.53 -2.97 28.53
N MET A 28 21.20 -1.67 28.46
CA MET A 28 21.50 -0.74 29.54
C MET A 28 20.77 -1.13 30.82
N LEU A 29 19.48 -1.47 30.73
CA LEU A 29 18.69 -1.87 31.87
C LEU A 29 19.28 -3.11 32.55
N ALA A 30 19.67 -4.12 31.78
CA ALA A 30 20.33 -5.33 32.30
C ALA A 30 21.67 -4.99 32.96
N SER A 31 22.49 -4.14 32.33
CA SER A 31 23.79 -3.73 32.89
C SER A 31 23.69 -2.91 34.17
N VAL A 32 22.67 -2.06 34.31
CA VAL A 32 22.48 -1.19 35.49
C VAL A 32 21.85 -1.95 36.64
N THR A 33 20.83 -2.75 36.36
CA THR A 33 20.06 -3.47 37.39
C THR A 33 20.70 -4.80 37.79
N GLY A 34 21.52 -5.37 36.91
CA GLY A 34 22.04 -6.72 37.05
C GLY A 34 20.99 -7.81 36.85
N LEU A 35 19.76 -7.48 36.42
CA LEU A 35 18.71 -8.48 36.17
C LEU A 35 19.09 -9.40 35.01
N GLU A 36 18.75 -10.69 35.14
CA GLU A 36 19.17 -11.73 34.21
C GLU A 36 18.50 -11.64 32.84
N SER A 37 17.27 -11.16 32.77
CA SER A 37 16.56 -10.92 31.51
C SER A 37 15.83 -9.58 31.56
N THR A 38 15.94 -8.77 30.51
CA THR A 38 15.16 -7.56 30.31
C THR A 38 14.42 -7.64 28.99
N TYR A 39 13.17 -7.19 28.94
CA TYR A 39 12.33 -7.38 27.76
C TYR A 39 11.23 -6.33 27.65
N LEU A 40 10.83 -6.05 26.40
CA LEU A 40 9.65 -5.26 26.06
C LEU A 40 8.55 -6.22 25.61
N THR A 41 7.34 -5.99 26.10
CA THR A 41 6.13 -6.70 25.66
C THR A 41 5.12 -5.78 24.99
N GLU A 42 4.27 -6.33 24.15
CA GLU A 42 3.01 -5.72 23.67
C GLU A 42 1.82 -6.43 24.33
N ILE A 43 0.74 -5.69 24.58
CA ILE A 43 -0.50 -6.22 25.17
C ILE A 43 -1.63 -6.10 24.15
N ASP A 44 -2.28 -7.22 23.84
CA ASP A 44 -3.54 -7.25 23.10
C ASP A 44 -4.70 -7.45 24.10
N LEU A 45 -5.37 -6.34 24.46
CA LEU A 45 -6.52 -6.38 25.36
C LEU A 45 -7.75 -7.06 24.74
N GLY A 46 -7.85 -7.12 23.42
CA GLY A 46 -8.95 -7.81 22.72
C GLY A 46 -8.81 -9.32 22.81
N GLN A 47 -7.58 -9.83 22.74
CA GLN A 47 -7.26 -11.25 22.90
C GLN A 47 -6.90 -11.64 24.34
N SER A 48 -6.84 -10.67 25.26
CA SER A 48 -6.39 -10.86 26.65
C SER A 48 -5.01 -11.54 26.73
N SER A 49 -4.10 -11.15 25.86
CA SER A 49 -2.76 -11.74 25.75
C SER A 49 -1.66 -10.68 25.87
N GLN A 50 -0.49 -11.13 26.30
CA GLN A 50 0.74 -10.34 26.31
C GLN A 50 1.83 -11.09 25.53
N HIS A 51 2.51 -10.37 24.65
CA HIS A 51 3.50 -10.90 23.72
C HIS A 51 4.87 -10.27 23.99
N VAL A 52 5.92 -11.08 24.11
CA VAL A 52 7.29 -10.57 24.22
C VAL A 52 7.79 -10.16 22.83
N LEU A 53 8.05 -8.86 22.64
CA LEU A 53 8.55 -8.33 21.36
C LEU A 53 10.06 -8.48 21.25
N PHE A 54 10.78 -7.95 22.24
CA PHE A 54 12.25 -7.92 22.26
C PHE A 54 12.74 -8.33 23.64
N ALA A 55 13.80 -9.13 23.67
CA ALA A 55 14.39 -9.60 24.92
C ALA A 55 15.92 -9.54 24.87
N ARG A 56 16.52 -9.25 26.02
CA ARG A 56 17.95 -9.36 26.30
C ARG A 56 18.13 -10.30 27.47
N ASN A 57 18.51 -11.54 27.17
CA ASN A 57 18.87 -12.53 28.19
C ASN A 57 20.38 -12.46 28.45
N ALA A 58 20.76 -12.03 29.65
CA ALA A 58 22.13 -11.81 30.08
C ALA A 58 22.70 -12.97 30.92
N ALA A 59 21.84 -13.78 31.56
CA ALA A 59 22.26 -14.87 32.46
C ALA A 59 21.28 -16.07 32.44
N GLY A 60 20.98 -16.66 33.60
CA GLY A 60 20.28 -17.95 33.72
C GLY A 60 18.83 -17.91 33.26
N LEU A 61 18.10 -16.82 33.56
CA LEU A 61 16.74 -16.63 33.08
C LEU A 61 16.70 -16.37 31.57
N GLN A 62 15.85 -17.11 30.86
CA GLN A 62 15.64 -16.97 29.43
C GLN A 62 14.17 -16.65 29.15
N ILE A 63 13.91 -15.44 28.66
CA ILE A 63 12.60 -15.02 28.16
C ILE A 63 12.68 -14.99 26.63
N PRO A 64 11.97 -15.87 25.91
CA PRO A 64 12.05 -15.93 24.46
C PRO A 64 11.20 -14.85 23.80
N GLU A 65 11.75 -14.21 22.76
CA GLU A 65 10.97 -13.33 21.86
C GLU A 65 9.87 -14.15 21.17
N GLY A 66 8.68 -13.56 21.02
CA GLY A 66 7.47 -14.23 20.51
C GLY A 66 6.70 -15.06 21.55
N MET A 67 7.20 -15.21 22.78
CA MET A 67 6.44 -15.83 23.86
C MET A 67 5.13 -15.07 24.09
N THR A 68 4.04 -15.82 24.21
CA THR A 68 2.70 -15.29 24.48
C THR A 68 2.17 -15.90 25.76
N VAL A 69 1.65 -15.06 26.64
CA VAL A 69 1.07 -15.45 27.92
C VAL A 69 -0.32 -14.82 28.10
N GLU A 70 -1.16 -15.45 28.91
CA GLU A 70 -2.48 -14.91 29.25
C GLU A 70 -2.31 -13.65 30.12
N TRP A 71 -2.84 -12.51 29.68
CA TRP A 71 -2.64 -11.21 30.34
C TRP A 71 -3.03 -11.21 31.82
N SER A 72 -4.07 -11.98 32.16
CA SER A 72 -4.63 -12.10 33.51
C SER A 72 -3.64 -12.65 34.55
N ASP A 73 -2.72 -13.53 34.16
CA ASP A 73 -1.79 -14.19 35.08
C ASP A 73 -0.38 -13.55 35.13
N THR A 74 -0.15 -12.50 34.33
CA THR A 74 1.17 -11.90 34.17
C THR A 74 1.62 -11.10 35.39
N LEU A 75 2.92 -11.15 35.70
CA LEU A 75 3.54 -10.21 36.66
C LEU A 75 3.41 -8.75 36.20
N CYS A 76 3.37 -8.53 34.88
CA CYS A 76 3.17 -7.22 34.26
C CYS A 76 1.86 -6.57 34.71
N ARG A 77 0.74 -7.32 34.65
CA ARG A 77 -0.56 -6.85 35.09
C ARG A 77 -0.58 -6.57 36.59
N ARG A 78 -0.09 -7.52 37.39
CA ARG A 78 -0.06 -7.42 38.85
C ARG A 78 0.76 -6.20 39.33
N ALA A 79 1.92 -5.98 38.73
CA ALA A 79 2.76 -4.80 38.99
C ALA A 79 2.03 -3.48 38.70
N ILE A 80 1.17 -3.44 37.67
CA ILE A 80 0.36 -2.27 37.34
C ILE A 80 -0.79 -2.11 38.35
N ASP A 81 -1.53 -3.18 38.61
CA ASP A 81 -2.73 -3.16 39.47
C ASP A 81 -2.36 -2.82 40.94
N ASP A 82 -1.22 -3.32 41.42
CA ASP A 82 -0.74 -3.07 42.78
C ASP A 82 0.13 -1.80 42.90
N GLU A 83 0.44 -1.14 41.78
CA GLU A 83 1.36 0.01 41.70
C GLU A 83 2.79 -0.31 42.24
N ILE A 84 3.23 -1.57 42.10
CA ILE A 84 4.53 -2.05 42.57
C ILE A 84 5.47 -2.20 41.37
N GLY A 85 6.35 -1.21 41.17
CA GLY A 85 7.33 -1.22 40.08
C GLY A 85 8.55 -2.14 40.30
N TYR A 86 8.79 -2.59 41.53
CA TYR A 86 9.93 -3.46 41.88
C TYR A 86 9.63 -4.39 43.05
N THR A 87 10.10 -5.63 42.99
CA THR A 87 10.20 -6.55 44.13
C THR A 87 11.40 -7.48 43.98
N ASP A 88 12.03 -7.85 45.10
CA ASP A 88 13.01 -8.92 45.18
C ASP A 88 12.45 -10.22 45.78
N ASP A 89 11.16 -10.23 46.13
CA ASP A 89 10.41 -11.38 46.62
C ASP A 89 9.06 -11.50 45.89
N VAL A 90 9.13 -11.97 44.65
CA VAL A 90 7.93 -12.23 43.83
C VAL A 90 7.00 -13.25 44.49
N ALA A 91 7.53 -14.26 45.19
CA ALA A 91 6.71 -15.29 45.82
C ALA A 91 5.84 -14.75 46.96
N ALA A 92 6.33 -13.76 47.71
CA ALA A 92 5.57 -13.12 48.78
C ALA A 92 4.42 -12.23 48.27
N LEU A 93 4.61 -11.54 47.14
CA LEU A 93 3.61 -10.62 46.59
C LEU A 93 2.64 -11.31 45.61
N TRP A 94 3.18 -12.14 44.72
CA TRP A 94 2.49 -12.68 43.53
C TRP A 94 2.75 -14.18 43.36
N GLY A 95 2.84 -14.91 44.47
CA GLY A 95 3.13 -16.36 44.47
C GLY A 95 2.04 -17.23 43.84
N ASP A 96 0.88 -16.66 43.53
CA ASP A 96 -0.20 -17.30 42.78
C ASP A 96 -0.01 -17.24 41.25
N SER A 97 0.98 -16.49 40.74
CA SER A 97 1.29 -16.44 39.31
C SER A 97 1.96 -17.72 38.84
N GLN A 98 1.27 -18.48 37.99
CA GLN A 98 1.81 -19.72 37.41
C GLN A 98 2.97 -19.40 36.48
N ALA A 99 2.82 -18.36 35.64
CA ALA A 99 3.88 -17.91 34.74
C ALA A 99 5.18 -17.56 35.48
N ALA A 100 5.09 -16.87 36.63
CA ALA A 100 6.26 -16.53 37.43
C ALA A 100 6.90 -17.77 38.08
N SER A 101 6.09 -18.70 38.55
CA SER A 101 6.53 -19.94 39.19
C SER A 101 7.26 -20.86 38.21
N GLU A 102 6.72 -21.04 37.00
CA GLU A 102 7.31 -21.88 35.95
C GLU A 102 8.67 -21.34 35.47
N LEU A 103 8.81 -20.02 35.39
CA LEU A 103 10.06 -19.35 35.02
C LEU A 103 11.02 -19.17 36.21
N GLY A 104 10.59 -19.50 37.43
CA GLY A 104 11.38 -19.38 38.65
C GLY A 104 11.74 -17.93 39.02
N ILE A 105 10.91 -16.96 38.64
CA ILE A 105 11.21 -15.54 38.85
C ILE A 105 11.15 -15.20 40.34
N ARG A 106 12.22 -14.62 40.88
CA ARG A 106 12.34 -14.19 42.28
C ARG A 106 12.42 -12.68 42.43
N SER A 107 13.08 -12.00 41.49
CA SER A 107 13.11 -10.53 41.43
C SER A 107 12.53 -10.02 40.13
N TYR A 108 11.81 -8.90 40.22
CA TYR A 108 11.06 -8.34 39.11
C TYR A 108 11.06 -6.81 39.16
N LEU A 109 11.27 -6.19 38.01
CA LEU A 109 11.20 -4.76 37.76
C LEU A 109 10.27 -4.54 36.56
N SER A 110 9.33 -3.61 36.65
CA SER A 110 8.41 -3.34 35.55
C SER A 110 8.04 -1.87 35.47
N SER A 111 7.79 -1.41 34.25
CA SER A 111 7.18 -0.11 33.98
C SER A 111 6.20 -0.21 32.82
N PRO A 112 4.98 0.36 32.95
CA PRO A 112 4.02 0.37 31.86
C PRO A 112 4.47 1.30 30.75
N VAL A 113 4.40 0.81 29.50
CA VAL A 113 4.57 1.62 28.30
C VAL A 113 3.20 2.16 27.92
N ARG A 114 2.96 3.42 28.28
CA ARG A 114 1.69 4.12 28.01
C ARG A 114 1.91 5.19 26.96
N THR A 115 1.00 5.22 26.00
CA THR A 115 0.95 6.30 25.03
C THR A 115 0.59 7.64 25.71
N SER A 116 0.82 8.75 25.03
CA SER A 116 0.44 10.12 25.39
C SER A 116 -1.06 10.26 25.66
N THR A 117 -1.89 9.40 25.05
CA THR A 117 -3.33 9.30 25.29
C THR A 117 -3.69 8.51 26.56
N GLY A 118 -2.71 7.92 27.25
CA GLY A 118 -2.88 7.09 28.43
C GLY A 118 -3.16 5.61 28.13
N SER A 119 -3.28 5.23 26.85
CA SER A 119 -3.50 3.84 26.44
C SER A 119 -2.31 2.97 26.80
N LEU A 120 -2.58 1.78 27.33
CA LEU A 120 -1.54 0.81 27.64
C LEU A 120 -1.14 0.08 26.37
N TYR A 121 0.09 0.28 25.90
CA TYR A 121 0.67 -0.46 24.79
C TYR A 121 1.29 -1.77 25.26
N GLY A 122 2.01 -1.73 26.39
CA GLY A 122 2.86 -2.83 26.81
C GLY A 122 3.53 -2.57 28.15
N THR A 123 4.56 -3.37 28.46
CA THR A 123 5.41 -3.18 29.65
C THR A 123 6.87 -3.39 29.29
N LEU A 124 7.73 -2.58 29.88
CA LEU A 124 9.18 -2.78 29.90
C LEU A 124 9.53 -3.45 31.22
N CYS A 125 10.20 -4.59 31.16
CA CYS A 125 10.38 -5.46 32.30
C CYS A 125 11.83 -5.93 32.45
N GLY A 126 12.18 -6.32 33.68
CA GLY A 126 13.39 -7.05 34.01
C GLY A 126 13.09 -8.11 35.06
N ALA A 127 13.71 -9.28 34.95
CA ALA A 127 13.45 -10.41 35.83
C ALA A 127 14.74 -11.19 36.15
N SER A 128 14.76 -11.90 37.28
CA SER A 128 15.83 -12.80 37.67
C SER A 128 15.31 -13.99 38.47
N THR A 129 15.99 -15.12 38.36
CA THR A 129 15.78 -16.32 39.18
C THR A 129 16.42 -16.24 40.57
N GLU A 130 17.21 -15.18 40.82
CA GLU A 130 17.83 -14.86 42.10
C GLU A 130 17.14 -13.66 42.75
N GLN A 131 17.22 -13.57 44.09
CA GLN A 131 16.85 -12.35 44.81
C GLN A 131 17.97 -11.32 44.63
N LYS A 132 17.67 -10.23 43.92
CA LYS A 132 18.58 -9.11 43.72
C LYS A 132 18.05 -7.92 44.53
N PRO A 133 18.89 -7.11 45.19
CA PRO A 133 18.42 -5.92 45.90
C PRO A 133 18.07 -4.80 44.92
N ALA A 134 17.16 -3.90 45.33
CA ALA A 134 16.78 -2.74 44.54
C ALA A 134 18.00 -1.85 44.22
N VAL A 135 18.19 -1.53 42.95
CA VAL A 135 19.23 -0.58 42.52
C VAL A 135 18.65 0.84 42.54
N ALA A 136 19.32 1.75 43.26
CA ALA A 136 18.91 3.15 43.34
C ALA A 136 18.84 3.78 41.94
N GLY A 137 17.74 4.45 41.62
CA GLY A 137 17.54 5.08 40.31
C GLY A 137 17.01 4.14 39.21
N ALA A 138 16.95 2.82 39.43
CA ALA A 138 16.51 1.87 38.41
C ALA A 138 15.04 2.07 38.00
N GLN A 139 14.16 2.39 38.96
CA GLN A 139 12.75 2.68 38.70
C GLN A 139 12.57 3.94 37.83
N GLN A 140 13.34 4.99 38.09
CA GLN A 140 13.32 6.21 37.29
C GLN A 140 13.87 5.94 35.87
N LEU A 141 14.93 5.13 35.76
CA LEU A 141 15.54 4.76 34.50
C LEU A 141 14.57 3.97 33.60
N ILE A 142 13.95 2.91 34.14
CA ILE A 142 13.01 2.09 33.38
C ILE A 142 11.76 2.89 32.99
N ALA A 143 11.27 3.78 33.85
CA ALA A 143 10.15 4.66 33.51
C ALA A 143 10.50 5.63 32.37
N PHE A 144 11.71 6.19 32.37
CA PHE A 144 12.20 7.01 31.27
C PHE A 144 12.31 6.21 29.96
N PHE A 145 12.82 4.98 30.01
CA PHE A 145 12.89 4.11 28.83
C PHE A 145 11.51 3.73 28.31
N ALA A 146 10.56 3.40 29.21
CA ALA A 146 9.19 3.10 28.84
C ALA A 146 8.53 4.30 28.14
N HIS A 147 8.82 5.54 28.57
CA HIS A 147 8.34 6.75 27.92
C HIS A 147 8.91 6.92 26.50
N LEU A 148 10.23 6.74 26.31
CA LEU A 148 10.85 6.82 24.99
C LEU A 148 10.32 5.76 24.02
N ILE A 149 10.12 4.54 24.51
CA ILE A 149 9.50 3.46 23.74
C ILE A 149 8.08 3.85 23.34
N ALA A 150 7.28 4.42 24.25
CA ALA A 150 5.93 4.87 23.94
C ALA A 150 5.91 5.96 22.86
N GLU A 151 6.80 6.96 22.94
CA GLU A 151 6.93 8.02 21.92
C GLU A 151 7.28 7.43 20.55
N GLN A 152 8.19 6.44 20.50
CA GLN A 152 8.57 5.79 19.26
C GLN A 152 7.43 4.94 18.67
N VAL A 153 6.69 4.19 19.50
CA VAL A 153 5.50 3.44 19.08
C VAL A 153 4.48 4.37 18.44
N GLU A 154 4.16 5.49 19.09
CA GLU A 154 3.22 6.48 18.56
C GLU A 154 3.69 7.08 17.25
N ARG A 155 4.97 7.45 17.16
CA ARG A 155 5.56 8.00 15.94
C ARG A 155 5.39 7.04 14.78
N GLU A 156 5.67 5.76 14.98
CA GLU A 156 5.50 4.75 13.93
C GLU A 156 4.04 4.50 13.55
N GLN A 157 3.13 4.52 14.52
CA GLN A 157 1.70 4.39 14.25
C GLN A 157 1.19 5.58 13.41
N LEU A 158 1.59 6.81 13.77
CA LEU A 158 1.23 8.03 13.04
C LEU A 158 1.81 8.02 11.62
N LEU A 159 3.07 7.62 11.45
CA LEU A 159 3.68 7.51 10.11
C LEU A 159 2.95 6.47 9.24
N ARG A 160 2.57 5.32 9.81
CA ARG A 160 1.77 4.31 9.10
C ARG A 160 0.41 4.86 8.68
N GLN A 161 -0.29 5.55 9.58
CA GLN A 161 -1.59 6.16 9.27
C GLN A 161 -1.47 7.24 8.18
N LEU A 162 -0.45 8.09 8.25
CA LEU A 162 -0.19 9.12 7.25
C LEU A 162 0.07 8.48 5.88
N GLN A 163 0.88 7.42 5.82
CA GLN A 163 1.17 6.70 4.58
C GLN A 163 -0.11 6.10 3.98
N GLN A 164 -0.91 5.39 4.79
CA GLN A 164 -2.17 4.80 4.35
C GLN A 164 -3.16 5.86 3.84
N ALA A 165 -3.30 6.97 4.55
CA ALA A 165 -4.17 8.06 4.13
C ALA A 165 -3.69 8.69 2.82
N ASN A 166 -2.38 8.86 2.65
CA ASN A 166 -1.80 9.39 1.41
C ASN A 166 -1.99 8.43 0.22
N ASP A 167 -1.81 7.13 0.44
CA ASP A 167 -2.04 6.11 -0.58
C ASP A 167 -3.50 6.09 -1.02
N GLU A 168 -4.45 6.17 -0.08
CA GLU A 168 -5.88 6.22 -0.39
C GLU A 168 -6.26 7.52 -1.11
N LEU A 169 -5.75 8.68 -0.67
CA LEU A 169 -5.95 9.95 -1.37
C LEU A 169 -5.38 9.92 -2.79
N SER A 170 -4.21 9.31 -2.98
CA SER A 170 -3.58 9.14 -4.29
C SER A 170 -4.44 8.25 -5.18
N ARG A 171 -4.93 7.13 -4.65
CA ARG A 171 -5.83 6.21 -5.36
C ARG A 171 -7.11 6.90 -5.81
N LEU A 172 -7.80 7.59 -4.89
CA LEU A 172 -9.04 8.33 -5.18
C LEU A 172 -8.83 9.43 -6.23
N ALA A 173 -7.66 10.05 -6.23
CA ALA A 173 -7.40 11.18 -7.10
C ALA A 173 -6.79 10.77 -8.46
N LEU A 174 -6.27 9.55 -8.60
CA LEU A 174 -5.64 9.04 -9.83
C LEU A 174 -6.39 7.87 -10.49
N SER A 175 -7.41 7.32 -9.85
CA SER A 175 -8.22 6.22 -10.41
C SER A 175 -9.64 6.67 -10.69
N ASP A 176 -10.29 6.02 -11.63
CA ASP A 176 -11.73 6.09 -11.85
C ASP A 176 -12.42 5.10 -10.90
N PRO A 177 -13.36 5.54 -10.04
CA PRO A 177 -13.93 4.68 -8.99
C PRO A 177 -14.82 3.55 -9.52
N LEU A 178 -15.37 3.68 -10.74
CA LEU A 178 -16.24 2.66 -11.34
C LEU A 178 -15.45 1.53 -12.02
N THR A 179 -14.44 1.90 -12.80
CA THR A 179 -13.67 0.95 -13.61
C THR A 179 -12.38 0.48 -12.93
N GLY A 180 -11.90 1.20 -11.92
CA GLY A 180 -10.61 0.96 -11.27
C GLY A 180 -9.40 1.35 -12.13
N LEU A 181 -9.63 1.81 -13.37
CA LEU A 181 -8.57 2.26 -14.26
C LEU A 181 -7.99 3.60 -13.81
N PRO A 182 -6.75 3.93 -14.20
CA PRO A 182 -6.25 5.30 -14.21
C PRO A 182 -7.28 6.28 -14.79
N ASN A 183 -7.49 7.41 -14.11
CA ASN A 183 -8.34 8.48 -14.64
C ASN A 183 -7.56 9.40 -15.58
N ARG A 184 -8.24 10.38 -16.18
CA ARG A 184 -7.62 11.38 -17.06
C ARG A 184 -6.37 12.05 -16.47
N ARG A 185 -6.36 12.34 -15.16
CA ARG A 185 -5.20 12.98 -14.52
C ARG A 185 -3.99 12.04 -14.47
N ALA A 186 -4.21 10.78 -14.10
CA ALA A 186 -3.17 9.76 -14.09
C ALA A 186 -2.62 9.48 -15.50
N LEU A 187 -3.49 9.43 -16.51
CA LEU A 187 -3.09 9.29 -17.91
C LEU A 187 -2.10 10.39 -18.32
N MET A 188 -2.38 11.66 -18.02
CA MET A 188 -1.52 12.77 -18.42
C MET A 188 -0.14 12.71 -17.77
N LEU A 189 -0.07 12.34 -16.48
CA LEU A 189 1.18 12.15 -15.78
C LEU A 189 2.01 11.02 -16.42
N GLU A 190 1.37 9.90 -16.71
CA GLU A 190 2.05 8.72 -17.25
C GLU A 190 2.45 8.91 -18.72
N LEU A 191 1.63 9.57 -19.53
CA LEU A 191 1.98 9.94 -20.90
C LEU A 191 3.22 10.84 -20.94
N THR A 192 3.31 11.82 -20.04
CA THR A 192 4.50 12.69 -19.95
C THR A 192 5.76 11.86 -19.66
N ARG A 193 5.65 10.91 -18.71
CA ARG A 193 6.74 9.99 -18.35
C ARG A 193 7.14 9.09 -19.53
N LEU A 194 6.15 8.51 -20.22
CA LEU A 194 6.35 7.64 -21.38
C LEU A 194 6.99 8.37 -22.55
N PHE A 195 6.58 9.61 -22.84
CA PHE A 195 7.19 10.44 -23.89
C PHE A 195 8.68 10.66 -23.61
N SER A 196 9.05 11.04 -22.38
CA SER A 196 10.46 11.21 -22.01
C SER A 196 11.26 9.92 -22.10
N LEU A 197 10.67 8.77 -21.75
CA LEU A 197 11.33 7.46 -21.88
C LEU A 197 11.53 7.08 -23.35
N SER A 198 10.49 7.26 -24.15
CA SER A 198 10.43 6.87 -25.55
C SER A 198 11.34 7.75 -26.42
N GLU A 199 11.47 9.04 -26.10
CA GLU A 199 12.45 9.95 -26.73
C GLU A 199 13.88 9.45 -26.56
N ARG A 200 14.25 9.01 -25.35
CA ARG A 200 15.59 8.42 -25.09
C ARG A 200 15.79 7.07 -25.76
N ALA A 201 14.73 6.27 -25.84
CA ALA A 201 14.78 4.94 -26.43
C ALA A 201 14.66 4.95 -27.96
N GLY A 202 14.31 6.08 -28.59
CA GLY A 202 14.09 6.19 -30.03
C GLY A 202 12.88 5.40 -30.53
N HIS A 203 11.90 5.10 -29.68
CA HIS A 203 10.68 4.39 -30.05
C HIS A 203 9.51 5.36 -30.27
N PRO A 204 8.55 5.02 -31.15
CA PRO A 204 7.28 5.72 -31.23
C PRO A 204 6.37 5.35 -30.05
N VAL A 205 5.51 6.28 -29.66
CA VAL A 205 4.41 6.03 -28.73
C VAL A 205 3.14 5.78 -29.53
N LEU A 206 2.45 4.68 -29.25
CA LEU A 206 1.12 4.38 -29.77
C LEU A 206 0.08 4.95 -28.82
N ILE A 207 -0.87 5.72 -29.37
CA ILE A 207 -1.99 6.27 -28.60
C ILE A 207 -3.28 5.90 -29.33
N ALA A 208 -4.24 5.34 -28.61
CA ALA A 208 -5.56 5.01 -29.12
C ALA A 208 -6.66 5.63 -28.25
N PHE A 209 -7.61 6.30 -28.89
CA PHE A 209 -8.87 6.74 -28.31
C PHE A 209 -9.96 5.74 -28.64
N VAL A 210 -10.73 5.37 -27.62
CA VAL A 210 -11.84 4.41 -27.69
C VAL A 210 -13.09 5.11 -27.14
N ASP A 211 -14.13 5.20 -27.95
CA ASP A 211 -15.42 5.80 -27.57
C ASP A 211 -16.53 4.75 -27.68
N LEU A 212 -17.34 4.62 -26.63
CA LEU A 212 -18.46 3.68 -26.63
C LEU A 212 -19.66 4.22 -27.40
N ASP A 213 -19.76 3.80 -28.66
CA ASP A 213 -20.87 4.15 -29.55
C ASP A 213 -22.23 3.79 -28.93
N GLY A 214 -23.16 4.74 -28.91
CA GLY A 214 -24.52 4.50 -28.41
C GLY A 214 -24.63 4.30 -26.88
N PHE A 215 -23.58 4.59 -26.09
CA PHE A 215 -23.58 4.39 -24.64
C PHE A 215 -24.78 5.06 -23.93
N LYS A 216 -25.14 6.28 -24.36
CA LYS A 216 -26.32 6.97 -23.82
C LYS A 216 -27.63 6.21 -24.11
N ALA A 217 -27.79 5.65 -25.30
CA ALA A 217 -28.99 4.87 -25.64
C ALA A 217 -29.11 3.61 -24.77
N ILE A 218 -27.98 2.96 -24.45
CA ILE A 218 -27.93 1.83 -23.53
C ILE A 218 -28.39 2.24 -22.13
N ASN A 219 -27.93 3.39 -21.62
CA ASN A 219 -28.41 3.92 -20.34
C ASN A 219 -29.90 4.25 -20.37
N ASP A 220 -30.37 4.88 -21.45
CA ASP A 220 -31.76 5.31 -21.59
C ASP A 220 -32.71 4.09 -21.72
N GLU A 221 -32.29 3.01 -22.37
CA GLU A 221 -33.09 1.79 -22.59
C GLU A 221 -33.00 0.77 -21.44
N HIS A 222 -31.81 0.60 -20.85
CA HIS A 222 -31.53 -0.47 -19.89
C HIS A 222 -31.18 0.03 -18.48
N GLY A 223 -31.14 1.35 -18.28
CA GLY A 223 -30.81 1.99 -17.00
C GLY A 223 -29.31 2.14 -16.77
N HIS A 224 -28.96 3.03 -15.84
CA HIS A 224 -27.57 3.37 -15.52
C HIS A 224 -26.75 2.19 -15.01
N GLU A 225 -27.35 1.24 -14.28
CA GLU A 225 -26.66 0.03 -13.82
C GLU A 225 -26.16 -0.82 -15.00
N ALA A 226 -26.91 -0.86 -16.11
CA ALA A 226 -26.50 -1.56 -17.32
C ALA A 226 -25.29 -0.88 -17.98
N GLY A 227 -25.29 0.46 -18.05
CA GLY A 227 -24.16 1.22 -18.55
C GLY A 227 -22.91 1.09 -17.68
N ASP A 228 -23.07 1.13 -16.35
CA ASP A 228 -21.97 0.93 -15.41
C ASP A 228 -21.32 -0.44 -15.62
N ARG A 229 -22.14 -1.48 -15.79
CA ARG A 229 -21.65 -2.83 -16.08
C ARG A 229 -20.97 -2.94 -17.44
N LEU A 230 -21.44 -2.20 -18.45
CA LEU A 230 -20.77 -2.12 -19.74
C LEU A 230 -19.40 -1.46 -19.61
N LEU A 231 -19.30 -0.36 -18.87
CA LEU A 231 -18.03 0.33 -18.62
C LEU A 231 -17.03 -0.55 -17.87
N THR A 232 -17.46 -1.24 -16.82
CA THR A 232 -16.61 -2.16 -16.05
C THR A 232 -16.17 -3.36 -16.91
N ALA A 233 -17.08 -3.93 -17.72
CA ALA A 233 -16.74 -5.03 -18.63
C ALA A 233 -15.76 -4.59 -19.72
N MET A 234 -15.97 -3.40 -20.29
CA MET A 234 -15.09 -2.81 -21.29
C MET A 234 -13.69 -2.56 -20.71
N ALA A 235 -13.61 -1.93 -19.54
CA ALA A 235 -12.35 -1.67 -18.87
C ALA A 235 -11.54 -2.97 -18.70
N ARG A 236 -12.19 -4.03 -18.19
CA ARG A 236 -11.55 -5.34 -18.03
C ARG A 236 -11.07 -5.91 -19.37
N GLN A 237 -11.94 -5.93 -20.38
CA GLN A 237 -11.65 -6.57 -21.66
C GLN A 237 -10.53 -5.86 -22.42
N LEU A 238 -10.54 -4.52 -22.44
CA LEU A 238 -9.46 -3.75 -23.03
C LEU A 238 -8.14 -3.96 -22.25
N SER A 239 -8.17 -4.00 -20.92
CA SER A 239 -6.97 -4.27 -20.11
C SER A 239 -6.34 -5.63 -20.39
N GLU A 240 -7.14 -6.67 -20.66
CA GLU A 240 -6.64 -8.02 -20.99
C GLU A 240 -5.87 -8.04 -22.34
N THR A 241 -6.03 -7.03 -23.20
CA THR A 241 -5.30 -6.90 -24.48
C THR A 241 -3.95 -6.21 -24.39
N LEU A 242 -3.70 -5.57 -23.25
CA LEU A 242 -2.56 -4.71 -23.03
C LEU A 242 -1.37 -5.49 -22.46
N ARG A 243 -0.17 -5.13 -22.91
CA ARG A 243 1.09 -5.73 -22.43
C ARG A 243 1.48 -5.11 -21.09
N GLY A 244 2.43 -5.75 -20.39
CA GLY A 244 2.93 -5.29 -19.07
C GLY A 244 3.62 -3.91 -19.02
N GLY A 245 3.59 -3.13 -20.10
CA GLY A 245 4.04 -1.74 -20.14
C GLY A 245 3.09 -0.80 -20.88
N ASP A 246 1.92 -1.31 -21.31
CA ASP A 246 0.85 -0.50 -21.89
C ASP A 246 -0.04 0.05 -20.76
N LEU A 247 -0.68 1.19 -21.02
CA LEU A 247 -1.56 1.88 -20.08
C LEU A 247 -2.96 1.97 -20.67
N LEU A 248 -3.99 1.65 -19.88
CA LEU A 248 -5.38 1.99 -20.18
C LEU A 248 -5.88 2.99 -19.15
N ALA A 249 -6.57 4.03 -19.58
CA ALA A 249 -7.20 5.00 -18.70
C ALA A 249 -8.63 5.29 -19.14
N ARG A 250 -9.51 5.59 -18.18
CA ARG A 250 -10.81 6.18 -18.47
C ARG A 250 -10.65 7.70 -18.58
N PHE A 251 -10.83 8.22 -19.79
CA PHE A 251 -10.58 9.62 -20.11
C PHE A 251 -11.81 10.50 -19.88
N GLY A 252 -12.98 9.98 -20.21
CA GLY A 252 -14.28 10.65 -20.11
C GLY A 252 -15.36 9.74 -19.54
N GLY A 253 -16.63 10.07 -19.78
CA GLY A 253 -17.77 9.26 -19.32
C GLY A 253 -17.78 7.87 -19.97
N ASP A 254 -17.65 7.83 -21.28
CA ASP A 254 -17.72 6.66 -22.15
C ASP A 254 -16.47 6.51 -23.03
N GLU A 255 -15.39 7.18 -22.65
CA GLU A 255 -14.15 7.28 -23.41
C GLU A 255 -12.98 6.65 -22.64
N PHE A 256 -12.20 5.83 -23.35
CA PHE A 256 -10.96 5.24 -22.85
C PHE A 256 -9.79 5.65 -23.75
N VAL A 257 -8.61 5.78 -23.14
CA VAL A 257 -7.36 5.99 -23.87
C VAL A 257 -6.39 4.87 -23.53
N ALA A 258 -5.91 4.19 -24.56
CA ALA A 258 -4.87 3.18 -24.46
C ALA A 258 -3.56 3.73 -25.00
N VAL A 259 -2.46 3.49 -24.29
CA VAL A 259 -1.12 3.97 -24.64
C VAL A 259 -0.16 2.79 -24.58
N GLY A 260 0.74 2.68 -25.53
CA GLY A 260 1.79 1.67 -25.52
C GLY A 260 3.03 2.13 -26.25
N MET A 261 4.14 1.38 -26.11
CA MET A 261 5.32 1.61 -26.94
C MET A 261 5.17 0.86 -28.27
N GLY A 262 5.40 1.57 -29.37
CA GLY A 262 5.41 0.98 -30.70
C GLY A 262 6.74 0.28 -31.03
N PRO A 263 6.79 -0.50 -32.12
CA PRO A 263 8.03 -1.09 -32.61
C PRO A 263 9.03 -0.01 -33.05
N PHE A 264 10.32 -0.38 -33.22
CA PHE A 264 11.33 0.53 -33.77
C PHE A 264 10.87 1.15 -35.09
N PRO A 265 11.23 2.42 -35.37
CA PRO A 265 10.82 3.10 -36.58
C PRO A 265 11.55 2.54 -37.82
N ASP A 266 11.05 1.42 -38.34
CA ASP A 266 11.25 0.96 -39.71
C ASP A 266 9.99 1.25 -40.53
N ALA A 267 9.94 0.83 -41.81
CA ALA A 267 8.81 1.04 -42.71
C ALA A 267 7.44 0.52 -42.18
N ASP A 268 7.45 -0.30 -41.12
CA ASP A 268 6.29 -0.96 -40.51
C ASP A 268 5.67 -0.16 -39.33
N THR A 269 6.08 1.10 -39.09
CA THR A 269 5.55 1.92 -37.98
C THR A 269 4.05 2.19 -38.10
N LEU A 270 3.55 2.35 -39.34
CA LEU A 270 2.12 2.52 -39.62
C LEU A 270 1.31 1.26 -39.25
N ASP A 271 1.92 0.08 -39.41
CA ASP A 271 1.30 -1.20 -39.09
C ASP A 271 1.10 -1.37 -37.58
N GLY A 272 1.98 -0.78 -36.76
CA GLY A 272 1.87 -0.77 -35.31
C GLY A 272 0.59 -0.10 -34.79
N ALA A 273 0.26 1.10 -35.28
CA ALA A 273 -0.95 1.82 -34.89
C ALA A 273 -2.23 1.12 -35.42
N VAL A 274 -2.18 0.58 -36.64
CA VAL A 274 -3.30 -0.17 -37.23
C VAL A 274 -3.58 -1.46 -36.46
N ALA A 275 -2.54 -2.24 -36.15
CA ALA A 275 -2.66 -3.46 -35.36
C ALA A 275 -3.15 -3.16 -33.93
N PHE A 276 -2.71 -2.05 -33.33
CA PHE A 276 -3.17 -1.64 -32.02
C PHE A 276 -4.66 -1.27 -32.02
N ARG A 277 -5.08 -0.45 -32.99
CA ARG A 277 -6.48 -0.10 -33.21
C ARG A 277 -7.36 -1.34 -33.40
N GLN A 278 -6.94 -2.25 -34.27
CA GLN A 278 -7.70 -3.46 -34.60
C GLN A 278 -7.87 -4.36 -33.38
N ARG A 279 -6.79 -4.59 -32.62
CA ARG A 279 -6.83 -5.39 -31.39
C ARG A 279 -7.82 -4.81 -30.36
N LEU A 280 -7.77 -3.50 -30.12
CA LEU A 280 -8.68 -2.83 -29.19
C LEU A 280 -10.13 -2.88 -29.68
N PHE A 281 -10.36 -2.71 -30.98
CA PHE A 281 -11.70 -2.83 -31.56
C PHE A 281 -12.28 -4.23 -31.34
N GLU A 282 -11.53 -5.28 -31.67
CA GLU A 282 -11.98 -6.68 -31.55
C GLU A 282 -12.39 -7.03 -30.12
N HIS A 283 -11.64 -6.56 -29.12
CA HIS A 283 -11.93 -6.81 -27.70
C HIS A 283 -12.94 -5.83 -27.11
N SER A 284 -13.38 -4.84 -27.89
CA SER A 284 -14.49 -3.97 -27.49
C SER A 284 -15.86 -4.55 -27.83
N VAL A 285 -15.93 -5.63 -28.60
CA VAL A 285 -17.19 -6.32 -28.93
C VAL A 285 -17.58 -7.23 -27.77
N LEU A 286 -18.74 -6.98 -27.15
CA LEU A 286 -19.13 -7.64 -25.90
C LEU A 286 -20.56 -8.14 -25.93
N SER A 287 -20.85 -9.18 -25.16
CA SER A 287 -22.22 -9.58 -24.82
C SER A 287 -22.38 -9.52 -23.30
N LEU A 288 -23.21 -8.59 -22.83
CA LEU A 288 -23.37 -8.29 -21.42
C LEU A 288 -24.74 -8.79 -20.93
N PRO A 289 -24.79 -9.78 -20.03
CA PRO A 289 -26.07 -10.21 -19.44
C PRO A 289 -26.57 -9.15 -18.46
N VAL A 290 -27.73 -8.54 -18.68
CA VAL A 290 -28.35 -7.51 -17.79
C VAL A 290 -29.74 -7.98 -17.38
N GLY A 291 -29.87 -8.46 -16.13
CA GLY A 291 -31.07 -9.16 -15.68
C GLY A 291 -31.33 -10.41 -16.52
N ASP A 292 -32.54 -10.54 -17.06
CA ASP A 292 -32.95 -11.64 -17.94
C ASP A 292 -32.63 -11.41 -19.43
N LYS A 293 -31.96 -10.30 -19.77
CA LYS A 293 -31.63 -9.92 -21.15
C LYS A 293 -30.12 -9.99 -21.39
N VAL A 294 -29.72 -10.09 -22.66
CA VAL A 294 -28.31 -9.97 -23.08
C VAL A 294 -28.21 -8.78 -24.03
N ILE A 295 -27.35 -7.83 -23.68
CA ILE A 295 -27.01 -6.69 -24.54
C ILE A 295 -25.83 -7.10 -25.41
N HIS A 296 -26.04 -7.14 -26.73
CA HIS A 296 -24.96 -7.37 -27.70
C HIS A 296 -24.39 -6.03 -28.15
N TYR A 297 -23.21 -5.70 -27.65
CA TYR A 297 -22.51 -4.47 -27.95
C TYR A 297 -21.57 -4.67 -29.15
N PRO A 298 -21.78 -3.97 -30.29
CA PRO A 298 -21.12 -4.26 -31.57
C PRO A 298 -19.67 -3.72 -31.67
N GLY A 299 -19.09 -3.27 -30.56
CA GLY A 299 -17.76 -2.70 -30.50
C GLY A 299 -17.73 -1.18 -30.53
N ALA A 300 -16.69 -0.62 -29.93
CA ALA A 300 -16.43 0.81 -29.78
C ALA A 300 -15.78 1.43 -31.02
N SER A 301 -15.92 2.73 -31.19
CA SER A 301 -15.14 3.46 -32.20
C SER A 301 -13.72 3.65 -31.69
N VAL A 302 -12.74 3.11 -32.43
CA VAL A 302 -11.32 3.17 -32.05
C VAL A 302 -10.52 3.92 -33.10
N GLY A 303 -9.85 4.98 -32.68
CA GLY A 303 -8.82 5.66 -33.48
C GLY A 303 -7.47 5.49 -32.83
N ALA A 304 -6.43 5.26 -33.62
CA ALA A 304 -5.07 5.16 -33.12
C ALA A 304 -4.08 5.92 -34.00
N VAL A 305 -2.98 6.37 -33.39
CA VAL A 305 -1.86 7.03 -34.05
C VAL A 305 -0.55 6.51 -33.45
N ALA A 306 0.51 6.52 -34.26
CA ALA A 306 1.88 6.37 -33.80
C ALA A 306 2.56 7.74 -33.90
N VAL A 307 3.24 8.16 -32.84
CA VAL A 307 3.93 9.45 -32.80
C VAL A 307 5.34 9.33 -32.27
N MET A 308 6.25 10.13 -32.82
CA MET A 308 7.59 10.30 -32.26
C MET A 308 7.56 11.44 -31.22
N PRO A 309 7.96 11.19 -29.95
CA PRO A 309 7.95 12.24 -28.91
C PRO A 309 8.79 13.48 -29.25
N ALA A 310 9.81 13.35 -30.11
CA ALA A 310 10.64 14.46 -30.57
C ALA A 310 9.91 15.41 -31.54
N GLU A 311 8.80 14.98 -32.13
CA GLU A 311 8.08 15.71 -33.19
C GLU A 311 6.79 16.36 -32.70
N VAL A 312 6.19 15.83 -31.63
CA VAL A 312 4.88 16.27 -31.13
C VAL A 312 4.81 16.30 -29.61
N SER A 313 4.02 17.23 -29.09
CA SER A 313 3.68 17.25 -27.66
C SER A 313 2.67 16.15 -27.31
N VAL A 314 2.55 15.84 -26.02
CA VAL A 314 1.53 14.91 -25.50
C VAL A 314 0.11 15.35 -25.90
N GLU A 315 -0.19 16.65 -25.77
CA GLU A 315 -1.51 17.19 -26.11
C GLU A 315 -1.83 17.05 -27.60
N GLU A 316 -0.86 17.35 -28.46
CA GLU A 316 -1.01 17.20 -29.91
C GLU A 316 -1.21 15.73 -30.30
N ALA A 317 -0.49 14.81 -29.67
CA ALA A 317 -0.64 13.39 -29.92
C ALA A 317 -2.03 12.85 -29.51
N LEU A 318 -2.55 13.29 -28.36
CA LEU A 318 -3.91 12.97 -27.92
C LEU A 318 -4.96 13.53 -28.89
N ASN A 319 -4.82 14.78 -29.32
CA ASN A 319 -5.73 15.41 -30.27
C ASN A 319 -5.76 14.66 -31.61
N ARG A 320 -4.61 14.17 -32.10
CA ARG A 320 -4.53 13.36 -33.32
C ARG A 320 -5.23 12.02 -33.17
N ALA A 321 -5.07 11.36 -32.03
CA ALA A 321 -5.75 10.10 -31.72
C ALA A 321 -7.26 10.28 -31.62
N ASP A 322 -7.73 11.35 -30.96
CA ASP A 322 -9.14 11.71 -30.87
C ASP A 322 -9.75 12.02 -32.25
N ALA A 323 -9.06 12.83 -33.06
CA ALA A 323 -9.50 13.12 -34.43
C ALA A 323 -9.59 11.85 -35.30
N SER A 324 -8.65 10.91 -35.13
CA SER A 324 -8.67 9.59 -35.78
C SER A 324 -9.89 8.78 -35.34
N MET A 325 -10.22 8.77 -34.04
CA MET A 325 -11.38 8.07 -33.48
C MET A 325 -12.68 8.67 -34.02
N TYR A 326 -12.78 9.99 -34.02
CA TYR A 326 -13.96 10.71 -34.51
C TYR A 326 -14.23 10.42 -36.00
N ALA A 327 -13.17 10.28 -36.81
CA ALA A 327 -13.30 9.89 -38.21
C ALA A 327 -13.92 8.48 -38.35
N VAL A 328 -13.48 7.52 -37.54
CA VAL A 328 -14.04 6.16 -37.49
C VAL A 328 -15.51 6.20 -37.04
N LYS A 329 -15.82 6.95 -35.99
CA LYS A 329 -17.18 7.12 -35.46
C LYS A 329 -18.16 7.64 -36.50
N ARG A 330 -17.77 8.64 -37.29
CA ARG A 330 -18.60 9.15 -38.40
C ARG A 330 -18.85 8.10 -39.48
N GLN A 331 -17.83 7.32 -39.83
CA GLN A 331 -17.96 6.26 -40.84
C GLN A 331 -18.93 5.16 -40.36
N ARG A 332 -18.83 4.74 -39.10
CA ARG A 332 -19.73 3.73 -38.52
C ARG A 332 -21.18 4.22 -38.44
N ARG A 333 -21.39 5.48 -38.06
CA ARG A 333 -22.74 6.09 -38.09
C ARG A 333 -23.33 6.13 -39.49
N ALA A 334 -22.53 6.41 -40.52
CA ALA A 334 -22.98 6.40 -41.91
C ALA A 334 -23.31 4.98 -42.43
N ALA A 335 -22.65 3.95 -41.91
CA ALA A 335 -22.85 2.55 -42.28
C ALA A 335 -23.99 1.85 -41.52
N GLY A 336 -24.58 2.49 -40.50
CA GLY A 336 -25.51 1.89 -39.55
C GLY A 336 -24.76 1.19 -38.39
N GLU A 337 -25.27 1.33 -37.16
CA GLU A 337 -24.67 0.77 -35.93
C GLU A 337 -24.57 -0.76 -36.04
N GLY A 338 -23.39 -1.26 -36.42
CA GLY A 338 -23.13 -2.68 -36.71
C GLY A 338 -22.21 -2.94 -37.92
N GLY A 339 -21.88 -1.91 -38.71
CA GLY A 339 -20.92 -2.06 -39.80
C GLY A 339 -19.51 -2.40 -39.30
N ASN A 340 -18.93 -3.50 -39.80
CA ASN A 340 -17.52 -3.85 -39.61
C ASN A 340 -16.62 -2.66 -40.04
N PRO A 341 -15.50 -2.39 -39.35
CA PRO A 341 -14.60 -1.32 -39.77
C PRO A 341 -14.14 -1.57 -41.22
N PRO A 342 -14.08 -0.53 -42.07
CA PRO A 342 -13.65 -0.71 -43.44
C PRO A 342 -12.19 -1.20 -43.48
N PRO A 343 -11.82 -2.02 -44.49
CA PRO A 343 -10.44 -2.43 -44.67
C PRO A 343 -9.54 -1.20 -44.86
N SER A 344 -8.30 -1.34 -44.38
CA SER A 344 -7.23 -0.34 -44.29
C SER A 344 -6.82 0.24 -45.66
N SER A 345 -7.62 1.13 -46.21
CA SER A 345 -7.20 1.99 -47.31
C SER A 345 -7.78 3.39 -47.16
N GLN A 346 -6.87 4.36 -47.04
CA GLN A 346 -7.05 5.83 -46.94
C GLN A 346 -6.92 6.43 -45.53
N VAL A 347 -5.73 6.29 -44.94
CA VAL A 347 -5.16 7.38 -44.13
C VAL A 347 -4.45 8.31 -45.12
N SER A 348 -5.16 9.27 -45.68
CA SER A 348 -4.53 10.40 -46.36
C SER A 348 -3.96 11.33 -45.29
N ALA A 349 -2.64 11.47 -45.25
CA ALA A 349 -1.97 12.48 -44.44
C ALA A 349 -2.50 13.88 -44.81
N PRO A 350 -2.88 14.74 -43.86
CA PRO A 350 -2.98 16.17 -44.13
C PRO A 350 -1.56 16.70 -44.34
N ARG A 351 -1.37 17.44 -45.44
CA ARG A 351 -0.14 18.19 -45.73
C ARG A 351 0.06 19.32 -44.74
#